data_AF-A0A7S9LUI5-F1
#
_entry.id   AF-A0A7S9LUI5-F1
#
_cell.length_a   1.000
_cell.length_b   1.000
_cell.length_c   1.000
_cell.angle_alpha   90.00
_cell.angle_beta   90.00
_cell.angle_gamma   90.00
#
_symmetry.space_group_name_H-M   'P 1'
#
loop_
_entity.id
_entity.type
_entity.pdbx_description
1 polymer ?
#
loop_
_entity_poly.entity_id
_entity_poly.type
_entity_poly.pdbx_seq_one_letter_code
_entity_poly.pdbx_strand_id
1 'polypeptide(L)'
;MRSDGTHDYTLSLDQVARHWRLGRRTVREMIRDGRLPAVRVGGQLRLCWRDVWRCEAGAMPARRAEDDYRRPLLTKKDVAASLAVSTRSVERLIAQGLPSRKVGQNTRIAPRDLEDWLDRQRET
;
A
#
# COMPACT_ATOMS: atom_id res chain seq x y z
N MET A 1 7.39 14.28 -28.14
CA MET A 1 8.11 13.47 -27.14
C MET A 1 7.52 13.81 -25.78
N ARG A 2 6.67 12.94 -25.21
CA ARG A 2 6.05 13.23 -23.91
C ARG A 2 7.08 12.93 -22.83
N SER A 3 7.50 13.96 -22.11
CA SER A 3 8.37 13.86 -20.95
C SER A 3 7.79 12.83 -19.98
N ASP A 4 8.50 11.71 -19.89
CA ASP A 4 8.18 10.56 -19.08
C ASP A 4 8.01 11.00 -17.63
N GLY A 5 6.94 10.55 -16.97
CA GLY A 5 6.69 10.90 -15.58
C GLY A 5 7.88 10.45 -14.76
N THR A 6 8.64 11.39 -14.19
CA THR A 6 9.88 11.12 -13.47
C THR A 6 9.68 10.00 -12.44
N HIS A 7 10.14 8.79 -12.77
CA HIS A 7 10.19 7.69 -11.84
C HIS A 7 11.38 7.96 -10.91
N ASP A 8 11.09 8.58 -9.76
CA ASP A 8 12.11 8.80 -8.75
C ASP A 8 12.40 7.48 -8.03
N TYR A 9 13.45 6.79 -8.47
CA TYR A 9 13.88 5.48 -7.96
C TYR A 9 14.64 5.61 -6.63
N THR A 10 14.01 6.22 -5.63
CA THR A 10 14.60 6.46 -4.31
C THR A 10 14.34 5.34 -3.30
N LEU A 11 13.32 4.51 -3.52
CA LEU A 11 12.94 3.48 -2.57
C LEU A 11 13.85 2.27 -2.61
N SER A 12 14.23 1.82 -1.42
CA SER A 12 14.84 0.51 -1.22
C SER A 12 13.76 -0.57 -1.09
N LEU A 13 14.19 -1.82 -1.32
CA LEU A 13 13.36 -3.00 -1.10
C LEU A 13 12.79 -3.07 0.33
N ASP A 14 13.54 -2.61 1.32
CA ASP A 14 13.14 -2.68 2.73
C ASP A 14 12.06 -1.65 3.07
N GLN A 15 12.08 -0.49 2.42
CA GLN A 15 11.02 0.51 2.53
C GLN A 15 9.72 -0.02 1.93
N VAL A 16 9.77 -0.67 0.75
CA VAL A 16 8.58 -1.28 0.14
C VAL A 16 8.04 -2.43 0.98
N ALA A 17 8.92 -3.30 1.50
CA ALA A 17 8.53 -4.38 2.40
C ALA A 17 7.85 -3.86 3.68
N ARG A 18 8.38 -2.79 4.27
CA ARG A 18 7.78 -2.11 5.42
C ARG A 18 6.43 -1.50 5.06
N HIS A 19 6.34 -0.81 3.93
CA HIS A 19 5.12 -0.16 3.47
C HIS A 19 3.98 -1.17 3.30
N TRP A 20 4.21 -2.29 2.59
CA TRP A 20 3.18 -3.31 2.37
C TRP A 20 2.95 -4.27 3.54
N ARG A 21 3.75 -4.17 4.62
CA ARG A 21 3.79 -5.15 5.71
C ARG A 21 3.98 -6.57 5.16
N LEU A 22 5.03 -6.75 4.36
CA LEU A 22 5.43 -8.03 3.77
C LEU A 22 6.89 -8.34 4.10
N GLY A 23 7.25 -9.61 4.00
CA GLY A 23 8.65 -10.01 4.11
C GLY A 23 9.45 -9.56 2.89
N ARG A 24 10.73 -9.23 3.10
CA ARG A 24 11.69 -8.88 2.02
C ARG A 24 11.72 -9.94 0.92
N ARG A 25 11.62 -11.22 1.30
CA ARG A 25 11.58 -12.36 0.38
C ARG A 25 10.40 -12.26 -0.59
N THR A 26 9.20 -11.95 -0.11
CA THR A 26 8.01 -11.78 -0.94
C THR A 26 8.16 -10.63 -1.93
N VAL A 27 8.69 -9.49 -1.50
CA VAL A 27 8.93 -8.35 -2.39
C VAL A 27 9.97 -8.71 -3.47
N ARG A 28 11.05 -9.42 -3.09
CA ARG A 28 12.03 -9.92 -4.06
C ARG A 28 11.41 -10.88 -5.09
N GLU A 29 10.52 -11.77 -4.66
CA GLU A 29 9.81 -12.67 -5.57
C GLU A 29 8.89 -11.90 -6.50
N MET A 30 8.17 -10.88 -6.02
CA MET A 30 7.37 -10.02 -6.89
C MET A 30 8.20 -9.32 -7.95
N ILE A 31 9.41 -8.85 -7.62
CA ILE A 31 10.34 -8.25 -8.59
C ILE A 31 10.82 -9.30 -9.60
N ARG A 32 11.27 -10.46 -9.12
CA ARG A 32 11.77 -11.56 -9.95
C ARG A 32 10.71 -12.04 -10.95
N ASP A 33 9.47 -12.14 -10.50
CA ASP A 33 8.35 -12.60 -11.31
C ASP A 33 7.78 -11.47 -12.22
N GLY A 34 8.43 -10.30 -12.28
CA GLY A 34 8.03 -9.16 -13.13
C GLY A 34 6.78 -8.40 -12.66
N ARG A 35 6.27 -8.71 -11.46
CA ARG A 35 5.04 -8.11 -10.90
C ARG A 35 5.28 -6.76 -10.23
N LEU A 36 6.52 -6.45 -9.89
CA LEU A 36 6.94 -5.18 -9.31
C LEU A 36 8.18 -4.66 -10.07
N PRO A 37 8.04 -3.56 -10.84
CA PRO A 37 9.18 -2.93 -11.49
C PRO A 37 10.25 -2.49 -10.47
N ALA A 38 11.50 -2.78 -10.80
CA ALA A 38 12.66 -2.31 -10.06
C ALA A 38 13.84 -2.13 -11.01
N VAL A 39 14.71 -1.16 -10.70
CA VAL A 39 15.95 -0.91 -11.43
C VAL A 39 17.16 -1.19 -10.54
N ARG A 40 18.33 -1.43 -11.12
CA ARG A 40 19.59 -1.50 -10.36
C ARG A 40 20.32 -0.17 -10.46
N VAL A 41 20.58 0.47 -9.32
CA VAL A 41 21.39 1.67 -9.21
C VAL A 41 22.54 1.37 -8.25
N GLY A 42 23.78 1.45 -8.74
CA GLY A 42 24.96 1.10 -7.94
C GLY A 42 24.92 -0.33 -7.38
N GLY A 43 24.37 -1.29 -8.14
CA GLY A 43 24.21 -2.69 -7.71
C GLY A 43 23.05 -2.94 -6.73
N GLN A 44 22.35 -1.91 -6.28
CA GLN A 44 21.21 -2.04 -5.37
C GLN A 44 19.88 -1.93 -6.12
N LEU A 45 18.90 -2.74 -5.73
CA LEU A 45 17.54 -2.62 -6.25
C LEU A 45 16.89 -1.34 -5.73
N ARG A 46 16.39 -0.54 -6.67
CA ARG A 46 15.65 0.69 -6.42
C ARG A 46 14.27 0.64 -7.05
N LEU A 47 13.29 1.17 -6.34
CA LEU A 47 11.89 1.22 -6.73
C LEU A 47 11.37 2.65 -6.64
N CYS A 48 10.22 2.92 -7.25
CA CYS A 48 9.55 4.21 -7.12
C CYS A 48 8.13 4.02 -6.57
N TRP A 49 7.59 5.06 -5.93
CA TRP A 49 6.25 5.03 -5.34
C TRP A 49 5.16 4.78 -6.37
N ARG A 50 5.31 5.30 -7.58
CA ARG A 50 4.31 5.14 -8.64
C ARG A 50 4.13 3.67 -9.01
N ASP A 51 5.22 2.92 -9.15
CA ASP A 51 5.16 1.48 -9.43
C ASP A 51 4.61 0.70 -8.23
N VAL A 52 5.01 1.07 -7.01
CA VAL A 52 4.48 0.48 -5.78
C VAL A 52 2.95 0.62 -5.71
N TRP A 53 2.42 1.84 -5.91
CA TRP A 53 0.96 2.06 -5.91
C TRP A 53 0.25 1.42 -7.10
N ARG A 54 0.89 1.27 -8.26
CA ARG A 54 0.30 0.53 -9.40
C ARG A 54 0.13 -0.96 -9.09
N CYS A 55 0.99 -1.52 -8.25
CA CYS A 55 0.87 -2.90 -7.79
C CYS A 55 -0.21 -3.09 -6.71
N GLU A 56 -0.72 -2.00 -6.13
CA GLU A 56 -1.86 -2.02 -5.21
C GLU A 56 -3.16 -1.96 -6.02
N ALA A 57 -4.04 -2.95 -5.84
CA ALA A 57 -5.40 -2.83 -6.37
C ALA A 57 -6.13 -1.77 -5.54
N GLY A 58 -6.20 -0.54 -6.06
CA GLY A 58 -6.80 0.63 -5.43
C GLY A 58 -6.62 1.87 -6.31
N ALA A 59 -7.24 2.99 -5.91
CA ALA A 59 -7.06 4.24 -6.63
C ALA A 59 -5.61 4.75 -6.48
N MET A 60 -5.05 5.25 -7.58
CA MET A 60 -3.78 5.98 -7.55
C MET A 60 -3.94 7.20 -6.65
N PRO A 61 -3.06 7.40 -5.66
CA PRO A 61 -3.13 8.59 -4.81
C PRO A 61 -3.07 9.87 -5.65
N ALA A 62 -3.92 10.84 -5.32
CA ALA A 62 -3.78 12.19 -5.85
C ALA A 62 -2.50 12.82 -5.29
N ARG A 63 -1.84 13.70 -6.06
CA ARG A 63 -0.56 14.31 -5.67
C ARG A 63 -0.57 14.93 -4.26
N ARG A 64 -1.67 15.57 -3.87
CA ARG A 64 -1.87 16.19 -2.55
C ARG A 64 -1.96 15.20 -1.38
N ALA A 65 -2.25 13.94 -1.66
CA ALA A 65 -2.44 12.88 -0.66
C ALA A 65 -1.30 11.87 -0.71
N GLU A 66 -0.27 12.06 -1.54
CA GLU A 66 0.80 11.07 -1.70
C GLU A 66 1.46 10.72 -0.36
N ASP A 67 1.81 11.72 0.46
CA ASP A 67 2.49 11.48 1.73
C ASP A 67 1.66 10.64 2.70
N ASP A 68 0.33 10.78 2.68
CA ASP A 68 -0.59 9.92 3.43
C ASP A 68 -0.51 8.47 2.98
N TYR A 69 -0.41 8.24 1.68
CA TYR A 69 -0.33 6.91 1.07
C TYR A 69 1.09 6.33 1.03
N ARG A 70 2.11 7.10 1.43
CA ARG A 70 3.46 6.58 1.71
C ARG A 70 3.55 5.93 3.09
N ARG A 71 2.61 6.25 4.00
CA ARG A 71 2.52 5.60 5.32
C ARG A 71 2.38 4.09 5.16
N PRO A 72 2.96 3.28 6.07
CA PRO A 72 2.80 1.84 6.01
C PRO A 72 1.32 1.43 6.03
N LEU A 73 0.94 0.55 5.13
CA LEU A 73 -0.41 -0.01 5.12
C LEU A 73 -0.65 -0.81 6.40
N LEU A 74 -1.91 -0.90 6.78
CA LEU A 74 -2.39 -1.64 7.93
C LEU A 74 -2.78 -3.05 7.50
N THR A 75 -2.43 -4.03 8.32
CA THR A 75 -3.03 -5.37 8.25
C THR A 75 -4.41 -5.34 8.90
N LYS A 76 -5.24 -6.36 8.62
CA LYS A 76 -6.52 -6.53 9.32
C LYS A 76 -6.34 -6.61 10.84
N LYS A 77 -5.21 -7.14 11.32
CA LYS A 77 -4.89 -7.21 12.76
C LYS A 77 -4.59 -5.83 13.34
N ASP A 78 -3.86 -4.99 12.62
CA ASP A 78 -3.58 -3.62 13.06
C ASP A 78 -4.88 -2.80 13.17
N VAL A 79 -5.76 -2.91 12.17
CA VAL A 79 -7.08 -2.25 12.20
C VAL A 79 -7.94 -2.79 13.35
N ALA A 80 -7.98 -4.11 13.53
CA ALA A 80 -8.72 -4.76 14.61
C ALA A 80 -8.26 -4.26 15.98
N ALA A 81 -6.94 -4.19 16.21
CA ALA A 81 -6.36 -3.67 17.43
C ALA A 81 -6.68 -2.18 17.63
N SER A 82 -6.55 -1.36 16.57
CA SER A 82 -6.82 0.09 16.64
C SER A 82 -8.28 0.41 16.98
N LEU A 83 -9.23 -0.42 16.55
CA LEU A 83 -10.65 -0.23 16.78
C LEU A 83 -11.18 -1.03 17.99
N ALA A 84 -10.31 -1.80 18.68
CA ALA A 84 -10.69 -2.74 19.73
C ALA A 84 -11.79 -3.74 19.29
N VAL A 85 -11.71 -4.24 18.05
CA VAL A 85 -12.66 -5.22 17.49
C VAL A 85 -11.93 -6.48 17.00
N SER A 86 -12.70 -7.51 16.65
CA SER A 86 -12.14 -8.73 16.04
C SER A 86 -11.74 -8.52 14.58
N THR A 87 -10.83 -9.35 14.05
CA THR A 87 -10.51 -9.38 12.61
C THR A 87 -11.72 -9.74 11.75
N ARG A 88 -12.65 -10.56 12.25
CA ARG A 88 -13.93 -10.87 11.58
C ARG A 88 -14.80 -9.63 11.45
N SER A 89 -14.78 -8.74 12.44
CA SER A 89 -15.46 -7.44 12.36
C SER A 89 -14.83 -6.58 11.27
N VAL A 90 -13.49 -6.52 11.18
CA VAL A 90 -12.80 -5.79 10.10
C VAL A 90 -13.15 -6.34 8.72
N GLU A 91 -13.26 -7.65 8.56
CA GLU A 91 -13.70 -8.26 7.30
C GLU A 91 -15.13 -7.85 6.92
N ARG A 92 -16.01 -7.73 7.91
CA ARG A 92 -17.36 -7.20 7.70
C ARG A 92 -17.32 -5.73 7.28
N LEU A 93 -16.46 -4.90 7.89
CA LEU A 93 -16.31 -3.50 7.47
C LEU A 93 -15.83 -3.40 6.01
N ILE A 94 -14.88 -4.26 5.60
CA ILE A 94 -14.44 -4.35 4.20
C ILE A 94 -15.61 -4.74 3.29
N ALA A 95 -16.42 -5.73 3.69
CA ALA A 95 -17.62 -6.11 2.94
C ALA A 95 -18.69 -5.00 2.88
N GLN A 96 -18.71 -4.11 3.86
CA GLN A 96 -19.58 -2.93 3.94
C GLN A 96 -19.02 -1.69 3.23
N GLY A 97 -17.86 -1.81 2.58
CA GLY A 97 -17.29 -0.73 1.75
C GLY A 97 -16.14 0.05 2.38
N LEU A 98 -15.53 -0.43 3.47
CA LEU A 98 -14.24 0.10 3.92
C LEU A 98 -13.21 -0.07 2.78
N PRO A 99 -12.59 1.02 2.27
CA PRO A 99 -11.64 0.90 1.18
C PRO A 99 -10.44 0.05 1.59
N SER A 100 -10.01 -0.81 0.67
CA SER A 100 -8.88 -1.71 0.88
C SER A 100 -7.98 -1.76 -0.35
N ARG A 101 -6.72 -2.11 -0.12
CA ARG A 101 -5.68 -2.24 -1.14
C ARG A 101 -5.22 -3.68 -1.20
N LYS A 102 -5.27 -4.31 -2.39
CA LYS A 102 -4.67 -5.64 -2.56
C LYS A 102 -3.23 -5.52 -3.04
N VAL A 103 -2.32 -6.13 -2.30
CA VAL A 103 -0.91 -6.30 -2.68
C VAL A 103 -0.67 -7.78 -2.94
N GLY A 104 -0.72 -8.19 -4.21
CA GLY A 104 -0.79 -9.60 -4.57
C GLY A 104 -2.04 -10.26 -3.95
N GLN A 105 -1.85 -11.27 -3.10
CA GLN A 105 -2.95 -11.95 -2.39
C GLN A 105 -3.29 -11.30 -1.03
N ASN A 106 -2.54 -10.28 -0.61
CA ASN A 106 -2.66 -9.68 0.69
C ASN A 106 -3.59 -8.47 0.65
N THR A 107 -4.71 -8.53 1.38
CA THR A 107 -5.55 -7.34 1.61
C THR A 107 -4.94 -6.48 2.71
N ARG A 108 -4.86 -5.18 2.45
CA ARG A 108 -4.33 -4.14 3.33
C ARG A 108 -5.28 -2.95 3.35
N ILE A 109 -5.11 -2.07 4.32
CA ILE A 109 -5.91 -0.86 4.47
C ILE A 109 -4.95 0.31 4.58
N ALA A 110 -5.12 1.37 3.77
CA ALA A 110 -4.34 2.58 3.97
C ALA A 110 -4.85 3.30 5.24
N PRO A 111 -3.97 3.82 6.11
CA PRO A 111 -4.41 4.57 7.28
C PRO A 111 -5.39 5.69 6.94
N ARG A 112 -5.10 6.45 5.87
CA ARG A 112 -5.94 7.52 5.35
C ARG A 112 -7.35 7.05 4.97
N ASP A 113 -7.45 5.92 4.28
CA ASP A 113 -8.73 5.35 3.86
C ASP A 113 -9.58 4.94 5.06
N LEU A 114 -8.95 4.42 6.12
CA LEU A 114 -9.61 4.06 7.36
C LEU A 114 -10.10 5.30 8.11
N GLU A 115 -9.25 6.31 8.25
CA GLU A 115 -9.56 7.60 8.88
C GLU A 115 -10.77 8.25 8.18
N ASP A 116 -10.69 8.46 6.86
CA ASP A 116 -11.76 9.07 6.06
C ASP A 116 -13.07 8.24 6.11
N TRP A 117 -12.98 6.91 6.19
CA TRP A 117 -14.17 6.06 6.31
C TRP A 117 -14.83 6.19 7.67
N LEU A 118 -14.06 6.18 8.76
CA LEU A 118 -14.58 6.32 10.13
C LEU A 118 -15.24 7.68 10.35
N ASP A 119 -14.66 8.75 9.83
CA ASP A 119 -15.23 10.09 9.96
C ASP A 119 -16.59 10.17 9.26
N ARG A 120 -16.73 9.60 8.05
CA ARG A 120 -18.04 9.49 7.37
C ARG A 120 -19.09 8.71 8.16
N GLN A 121 -18.69 7.68 8.92
CA GLN A 121 -19.62 6.91 9.75
C GLN A 121 -20.09 7.67 10.99
N ARG A 122 -19.33 8.67 11.47
CA ARG A 122 -19.71 9.49 12.63
C ARG A 122 -20.68 10.61 12.27
N GLU A 123 -20.70 11.00 11.00
CA GLU A 123 -21.62 12.02 10.45
C GLU A 123 -23.01 11.46 10.11
N THR A 124 -23.20 10.14 10.22
CA THR A 124 -24.47 9.43 9.98
C THR A 124 -25.13 9.02 11.29
#